data_AF-A0A958U6I5-F1
#
_entry.id   AF-A0A958U6I5-F1
#
_cell.length_a   1.000
_cell.length_b   1.000
_cell.length_c   1.000
_cell.angle_alpha   90.00
_cell.angle_beta   90.00
_cell.angle_gamma   90.00
#
_symmetry.space_group_name_H-M   'P 1'
#
loop_
_entity.id
_entity.type
_entity.pdbx_description
1 polymer ?
#
loop_
_entity_poly.entity_id
_entity_poly.type
_entity_poly.pdbx_seq_one_letter_code
_entity_poly.pdbx_strand_id
1 'polypeptide(L)'
;MKKIVFLLITAMTLIACKNASEANNNTDESVTAEVEEVSVAYQTFGEGFDAEGILTKDEMIKEYQNLKEGDTVEVRFTSKVNSVCQAKGCWMRL
;
A
#
# COMPACT_ATOMS: atom_id res chain seq x y z
N MET A 1 45.46 -19.48 -3.44
CA MET A 1 44.68 -18.77 -2.41
C MET A 1 43.77 -17.68 -2.97
N LYS A 2 44.22 -16.84 -3.91
CA LYS A 2 43.37 -15.82 -4.58
C LYS A 2 42.10 -16.39 -5.25
N LYS A 3 42.18 -17.56 -5.91
CA LYS A 3 41.04 -18.22 -6.57
C LYS A 3 39.99 -18.77 -5.58
N ILE A 4 40.41 -19.17 -4.38
CA ILE A 4 39.52 -19.66 -3.31
C ILE A 4 38.77 -18.48 -2.69
N VAL A 5 39.44 -17.34 -2.51
CA VAL A 5 38.81 -16.09 -2.02
C VAL A 5 37.73 -15.60 -2.99
N PHE A 6 37.98 -15.63 -4.30
CA PHE A 6 36.98 -15.26 -5.31
C PHE A 6 35.75 -16.18 -5.32
N LEU A 7 35.93 -17.48 -5.07
CA LEU A 7 34.83 -18.45 -5.05
C LEU A 7 33.94 -18.26 -3.81
N LEU A 8 34.52 -17.89 -2.67
CA LEU A 8 33.80 -17.68 -1.41
C LEU A 8 32.96 -16.40 -1.42
N ILE A 9 33.46 -15.33 -2.04
CA ILE A 9 32.71 -14.07 -2.24
C ILE A 9 31.50 -14.27 -3.14
N THR A 10 31.63 -15.08 -4.19
CA THR A 10 30.54 -15.37 -5.15
C THR A 10 29.44 -16.23 -4.52
N ALA A 11 29.77 -17.08 -3.54
CA ALA A 11 28.78 -17.88 -2.82
C ALA A 11 27.93 -17.04 -1.83
N MET A 12 28.51 -15.98 -1.24
CA MET A 12 27.80 -15.12 -0.27
C MET A 12 26.70 -14.26 -0.88
N THR A 13 26.78 -13.92 -2.17
CA THR A 13 25.76 -13.08 -2.84
C THR A 13 24.46 -13.82 -3.15
N LEU A 14 24.44 -15.16 -3.10
CA LEU A 14 23.26 -15.97 -3.43
C LEU A 14 22.27 -16.13 -2.26
N ILE A 15 22.64 -15.72 -1.04
CA ILE A 15 21.79 -15.84 0.17
C ILE A 15 20.93 -14.57 0.38
N ALA A 16 21.26 -13.46 -0.31
CA ALA A 16 20.56 -12.18 -0.15
C ALA A 16 19.19 -12.11 -0.87
N CYS A 17 18.83 -13.11 -1.68
CA CYS A 17 17.50 -13.22 -2.31
C CYS A 17 16.72 -14.40 -1.72
N LYS A 18 16.22 -14.26 -0.50
CA LYS A 18 15.16 -15.13 0.04
C LYS A 18 14.06 -14.26 0.64
N ASN A 19 13.13 -13.85 -0.20
CA ASN A 19 11.86 -13.26 0.25
C ASN A 19 10.82 -14.38 0.24
N ALA A 20 10.52 -14.91 1.42
CA ALA A 20 9.43 -15.84 1.64
C ALA A 20 8.10 -15.09 1.46
N SER A 21 7.37 -15.42 0.39
CA SER A 21 5.99 -14.98 0.18
C SER A 21 5.09 -15.88 1.03
N GLU A 22 4.64 -15.37 2.17
CA GLU A 22 3.65 -16.06 3.01
C GLU A 22 2.25 -15.91 2.41
N ALA A 23 1.57 -17.06 2.28
CA ALA A 23 0.17 -17.15 1.91
C ALA A 23 -0.70 -16.50 3.00
N ASN A 24 -1.59 -15.58 2.64
CA ASN A 24 -2.63 -15.08 3.54
C ASN A 24 -4.02 -15.41 2.99
N ASN A 25 -4.75 -16.21 3.76
CA ASN A 25 -6.18 -16.44 3.63
C ASN A 25 -6.92 -15.15 3.98
N ASN A 26 -7.76 -14.66 3.08
CA ASN A 26 -8.67 -13.56 3.37
C ASN A 26 -10.00 -14.16 3.85
N THR A 27 -10.26 -14.08 5.15
CA THR A 27 -11.63 -14.04 5.66
C THR A 27 -12.09 -12.60 5.56
N ASP A 28 -13.03 -12.38 4.65
CA ASP A 28 -13.71 -11.11 4.41
C ASP A 28 -14.69 -10.86 5.57
N GLU A 29 -14.32 -9.98 6.49
CA GLU A 29 -15.24 -9.43 7.47
C GLU A 29 -15.61 -8.01 7.02
N SER A 30 -16.76 -7.95 6.35
CA SER A 30 -17.48 -6.74 5.97
C SER A 30 -17.79 -5.92 7.22
N VAL A 31 -16.99 -4.88 7.47
CA VAL A 31 -17.37 -3.79 8.38
C VAL A 31 -17.97 -2.68 7.52
N THR A 32 -19.30 -2.74 7.35
CA THR A 32 -20.12 -1.56 7.06
C THR A 32 -19.99 -0.61 8.24
N ALA A 33 -19.10 0.37 8.13
CA ALA A 33 -19.06 1.51 9.05
C ALA A 33 -19.94 2.60 8.46
N GLU A 34 -21.10 2.74 9.07
CA GLU A 34 -21.97 3.90 9.03
C GLU A 34 -21.13 5.18 9.23
N VAL A 35 -21.44 6.21 8.43
CA VAL A 35 -20.82 7.53 8.50
C VAL A 35 -21.28 8.21 9.79
N GLU A 36 -20.72 7.81 10.91
CA GLU A 36 -20.66 8.64 12.11
C GLU A 36 -19.38 9.47 12.03
N GLU A 37 -19.46 10.76 12.38
CA GLU A 37 -18.31 11.63 12.51
C GLU A 37 -17.37 11.10 13.59
N VAL A 38 -16.52 10.16 13.22
CA VAL A 38 -15.50 9.66 14.12
C VAL A 38 -14.40 10.72 14.16
N SER A 39 -14.45 11.55 15.19
CA SER A 39 -13.33 12.37 15.63
C SER A 39 -12.21 11.45 16.18
N VAL A 40 -11.69 10.54 15.36
CA VAL A 40 -10.40 9.91 15.64
C VAL A 40 -9.37 11.00 15.41
N ALA A 41 -8.69 11.42 16.48
CA ALA A 41 -7.57 12.34 16.36
C ALA A 41 -6.41 11.64 15.63
N TYR A 42 -6.45 11.66 14.29
CA TYR A 42 -5.36 11.19 13.47
C TYR A 42 -4.17 12.14 13.61
N GLN A 43 -2.99 11.57 13.76
CA GLN A 43 -1.76 12.35 13.63
C GLN A 43 -1.59 12.70 12.15
N THR A 44 -1.49 13.99 11.86
CA THR A 44 -1.21 14.49 10.51
C THR A 44 0.30 14.57 10.33
N PHE A 45 0.80 14.01 9.23
CA PHE A 45 2.22 14.02 8.88
C PHE A 45 2.40 14.73 7.55
N GLY A 46 3.35 15.67 7.48
CA GLY A 46 3.58 16.49 6.28
C GLY A 46 2.77 17.78 6.30
N GLU A 47 2.40 18.26 5.11
CA GLU A 47 1.49 19.40 4.96
C GLU A 47 0.10 19.01 5.45
N GLY A 48 -0.50 19.88 6.26
CA GLY A 48 -1.86 19.66 6.74
C GLY A 48 -2.85 19.61 5.57
N PHE A 49 -3.87 18.78 5.69
CA PHE A 49 -4.97 18.74 4.73
C PHE A 49 -6.30 18.85 5.46
N ASP A 50 -7.29 19.36 4.75
CA ASP A 50 -8.65 19.49 5.25
C ASP A 50 -9.40 18.16 5.11
N ALA A 51 -10.20 17.81 6.12
CA ALA A 51 -10.91 16.53 6.20
C ALA A 51 -12.28 16.54 5.51
N GLU A 52 -12.65 17.61 4.80
CA GLU A 52 -13.88 17.66 4.01
C GLU A 52 -13.73 16.86 2.71
N GLY A 53 -14.85 16.30 2.25
CA GLY A 53 -14.90 15.61 0.95
C GLY A 53 -14.11 14.30 0.87
N ILE A 54 -13.88 13.62 1.99
CA ILE A 54 -13.25 12.29 2.01
C ILE A 54 -14.21 11.26 1.43
N LEU A 55 -13.86 10.67 0.30
CA LEU A 55 -14.61 9.59 -0.34
C LEU A 55 -14.44 8.27 0.42
N THR A 56 -15.46 7.44 0.35
CA THR A 56 -15.37 6.02 0.72
C THR A 56 -14.64 5.22 -0.37
N LYS A 57 -14.25 3.99 -0.04
CA LYS A 57 -13.64 3.05 -1.00
C LYS A 57 -14.51 2.86 -2.24
N ASP A 58 -15.83 2.68 -2.07
CA ASP A 58 -16.75 2.40 -3.18
C ASP A 58 -16.96 3.62 -4.08
N GLU A 59 -17.00 4.82 -3.50
CA GLU A 59 -17.09 6.08 -4.25
C GLU A 59 -15.81 6.33 -5.05
N MET A 60 -14.64 6.09 -4.46
CA MET A 60 -13.37 6.24 -5.17
C MET A 60 -13.23 5.22 -6.32
N ILE A 61 -13.71 3.98 -6.16
CA ILE A 61 -13.72 2.99 -7.25
C ILE A 61 -14.59 3.49 -8.42
N LYS A 62 -15.76 4.06 -8.13
CA LYS A 62 -16.64 4.62 -9.16
C LYS A 62 -15.97 5.80 -9.87
N GLU A 63 -15.35 6.71 -9.12
CA GLU A 63 -14.62 7.85 -9.69
C GLU A 63 -13.49 7.38 -10.61
N TYR A 64 -12.69 6.41 -10.15
CA TYR A 64 -11.62 5.82 -10.96
C TYR A 64 -12.10 5.20 -12.26
N GLN A 65 -13.24 4.49 -12.25
CA GLN A 65 -13.82 3.88 -13.44
C GLN A 65 -14.27 4.90 -14.49
N ASN A 66 -14.54 6.14 -14.08
CA ASN A 66 -14.93 7.21 -14.98
C ASN A 66 -13.73 7.93 -15.62
N LEU A 67 -12.50 7.68 -15.15
CA LEU A 67 -11.28 8.27 -15.70
C LEU A 67 -10.88 7.63 -17.01
N LYS A 68 -10.38 8.44 -17.94
CA LYS A 68 -9.77 7.96 -19.17
C LYS A 68 -8.27 7.84 -19.00
N GLU A 69 -7.64 7.08 -19.88
CA GLU A 69 -6.19 6.97 -19.92
C GLU A 69 -5.55 8.36 -20.11
N GLY A 70 -4.68 8.74 -19.17
CA GLY A 70 -4.00 10.04 -19.16
C GLY A 70 -4.71 11.13 -18.35
N ASP A 71 -5.91 10.89 -17.84
CA ASP A 71 -6.60 11.85 -16.96
C ASP A 71 -5.95 11.87 -15.56
N THR A 72 -6.12 12.99 -14.86
CA THR A 72 -5.68 13.17 -13.46
C THR A 72 -6.76 13.92 -12.70
N VAL A 73 -6.96 13.51 -11.45
CA VAL A 73 -8.01 14.00 -10.56
C VAL A 73 -7.44 14.13 -9.16
N GLU A 74 -7.80 15.22 -8.49
CA GLU A 74 -7.48 15.45 -7.08
C GLU A 74 -8.60 14.88 -6.21
N VAL A 75 -8.27 13.87 -5.38
CA VAL A 75 -9.23 13.20 -4.50
C VAL A 75 -8.61 12.92 -3.14
N ARG A 76 -9.48 12.86 -2.12
CA ARG A 76 -9.17 12.40 -0.77
C ARG A 76 -10.11 11.25 -0.48
N PHE A 77 -9.62 10.11 -0.01
CA PHE A 77 -10.46 8.96 0.30
C PHE A 77 -9.87 8.13 1.43
N THR A 78 -10.73 7.39 2.12
CA THR A 78 -10.32 6.47 3.19
C THR A 78 -10.51 5.03 2.77
N SER A 79 -9.53 4.18 3.08
CA SER A 79 -9.60 2.73 2.86
C SER A 79 -8.70 1.98 3.83
N LYS A 80 -9.01 0.70 4.05
CA LYS A 80 -8.18 -0.21 4.84
C LYS A 80 -6.96 -0.66 4.04
N VAL A 81 -5.79 -0.54 4.65
CA VAL A 81 -4.53 -1.04 4.07
C VAL A 81 -4.41 -2.53 4.35
N ASN A 82 -4.49 -3.36 3.32
CA ASN A 82 -4.40 -4.82 3.42
C ASN A 82 -2.94 -5.29 3.50
N SER A 83 -2.05 -4.69 2.71
CA SER A 83 -0.62 -4.98 2.75
C SER A 83 0.21 -3.85 2.14
N VAL A 84 1.49 -3.81 2.49
CA VAL A 84 2.47 -2.88 1.89
C VAL A 84 3.48 -3.68 1.09
N CYS A 85 3.73 -3.24 -0.15
CA CYS A 85 4.78 -3.85 -0.96
C CYS A 85 6.13 -3.22 -0.57
N GLN A 86 7.05 -4.01 -0.03
CA GLN A 86 8.37 -3.53 0.44
C GLN A 86 9.35 -3.22 -0.69
N ALA A 87 9.01 -3.58 -1.94
CA ALA A 87 9.85 -3.26 -3.09
C ALA A 87 9.81 -1.76 -3.38
N LYS A 88 10.95 -1.21 -3.81
CA LYS A 88 11.05 0.22 -4.15
C LYS A 88 10.12 0.58 -5.30
N GLY A 89 9.27 1.59 -5.11
CA GLY A 89 8.29 2.08 -6.09
C GLY A 89 6.95 1.34 -6.06
N CYS A 90 6.80 0.36 -5.17
CA CYS A 90 5.62 -0.46 -5.02
C CYS A 90 4.67 0.19 -4.00
N TRP A 91 3.37 0.30 -4.31
CA TRP A 91 2.40 1.01 -3.49
C TRP A 91 1.68 0.08 -2.49
N MET A 92 0.85 0.67 -1.64
CA MET A 92 -0.02 -0.03 -0.70
C MET A 92 -1.13 -0.79 -1.45
N ARG A 93 -1.56 -1.93 -0.91
CA ARG A 93 -2.75 -2.66 -1.36
C ARG A 93 -3.92 -2.32 -0.43
N LEU A 94 -5.02 -1.86 -1.02
CA LEU A 94 -6.24 -1.39 -0.34
C LEU A 94 -7.42 -2.38 -0.49
#